data_AF-A0A934YHP5-F1
#
_entry.id   AF-A0A934YHP5-F1
#
_cell.length_a   1.000
_cell.length_b   1.000
_cell.length_c   1.000
_cell.angle_alpha   90.00
_cell.angle_beta   90.00
_cell.angle_gamma   90.00
#
_symmetry.space_group_name_H-M   'P 1'
#
loop_
_entity.id
_entity.type
_entity.pdbx_description
1 polymer ?
#
loop_
_entity_poly.entity_id
_entity_poly.type
_entity_poly.pdbx_seq_one_letter_code
_entity_poly.pdbx_strand_id
1 'polypeptide(L)'
;MAMKTSRPLIVSVALAALAALAASPLVACAPKLSTPLADIPKLTSLDAVMDNQSTIADPQWGKIGAASYTDGDYTAFGAVAERIQVTSLKIKDFSKGPEFDALAMKLNEKAKALGAASTAKDAKAAGAALGEMKATCKECHSKFK
;
A
#
# COMPACT_ATOMS: atom_id res chain seq x y z
N MET A 1 -58.06 37.78 22.04
CA MET A 1 -56.61 37.57 21.87
C MET A 1 -56.09 36.72 23.03
N ALA A 2 -55.11 35.86 22.72
CA ALA A 2 -54.35 35.00 23.63
C ALA A 2 -55.03 33.72 24.15
N MET A 3 -55.06 32.70 23.29
CA MET A 3 -54.99 31.29 23.69
C MET A 3 -53.64 31.04 24.40
N LYS A 4 -53.65 30.40 25.57
CA LYS A 4 -52.44 29.80 26.16
C LYS A 4 -52.76 28.39 26.62
N THR A 5 -52.36 27.44 25.77
CA THR A 5 -52.41 25.99 25.97
C THR A 5 -51.40 25.58 27.03
N SER A 6 -51.77 24.66 27.92
CA SER A 6 -50.86 23.99 28.85
C SER A 6 -51.31 22.57 29.10
N ARG A 7 -50.41 21.62 28.80
CA ARG A 7 -50.20 20.26 29.36
C ARG A 7 -49.45 19.39 28.32
N PRO A 8 -48.82 18.26 28.70
CA PRO A 8 -47.96 18.02 29.86
C PRO A 8 -46.67 17.23 29.47
N LEU A 9 -45.91 16.86 30.50
CA LEU A 9 -44.68 16.05 30.53
C LEU A 9 -44.68 14.80 29.63
N ILE A 10 -43.54 14.53 28.99
CA ILE A 10 -43.07 13.20 28.57
C ILE A 10 -41.59 13.12 28.98
N VAL A 11 -41.31 12.51 30.14
CA VAL A 11 -40.71 11.17 30.31
C VAL A 11 -39.26 11.09 29.84
N SER A 12 -38.38 10.97 30.83
CA SER A 12 -36.97 10.61 30.73
C SER A 12 -36.76 9.34 29.89
N VAL A 13 -35.82 9.38 28.96
CA VAL A 13 -35.10 8.19 28.49
C VAL A 13 -33.61 8.52 28.54
N ALA A 14 -32.95 7.91 29.52
CA ALA A 14 -31.51 7.77 29.57
C ALA A 14 -31.05 6.80 28.47
N LEU A 15 -29.92 7.08 27.81
CA LEU A 15 -28.87 6.09 27.63
C LEU A 15 -27.58 6.75 27.13
N ALA A 16 -26.62 6.88 28.04
CA ALA A 16 -25.21 6.99 27.69
C ALA A 16 -24.76 5.62 27.17
N ALA A 17 -24.27 5.55 25.93
CA ALA A 17 -23.59 4.38 25.40
C ALA A 17 -22.14 4.75 25.09
N LEU A 18 -21.30 4.59 26.11
CA LEU A 18 -19.86 4.38 25.96
C LEU A 18 -19.70 3.01 25.27
N ALA A 19 -19.50 2.97 23.96
CA ALA A 19 -19.13 1.75 23.26
C ALA A 19 -17.61 1.70 23.14
N ALA A 20 -17.04 0.84 23.97
CA ALA A 20 -15.62 0.53 24.05
C ALA A 20 -15.07 -0.07 22.75
N LEU A 21 -13.81 0.29 22.48
CA LEU A 21 -12.77 -0.47 21.79
C LEU A 21 -13.15 -1.89 21.35
N ALA A 22 -13.21 -2.09 20.04
CA ALA A 22 -12.96 -3.38 19.41
C ALA A 22 -11.75 -3.23 18.48
N ALA A 23 -10.55 -3.13 19.07
CA ALA A 23 -9.31 -3.36 18.34
C ALA A 23 -9.24 -4.86 18.01
N SER A 24 -9.79 -5.24 16.87
CA SER A 24 -9.64 -6.59 16.33
C SER A 24 -8.19 -6.74 15.86
N PRO A 25 -7.39 -7.66 16.41
CA PRO A 25 -6.14 -8.03 15.78
C PRO A 25 -6.50 -8.78 14.51
N LEU A 26 -6.60 -8.05 13.39
CA LEU A 26 -6.47 -8.66 12.08
C LEU A 26 -5.09 -9.33 12.08
N VAL A 27 -5.10 -10.65 12.25
CA VAL A 27 -3.95 -11.50 11.95
C VAL A 27 -3.69 -11.27 10.47
N ALA A 28 -2.84 -10.28 10.19
CA ALA A 28 -2.33 -10.03 8.87
C ALA A 28 -1.48 -11.25 8.52
N CYS A 29 -2.10 -12.21 7.83
CA CYS A 29 -1.39 -13.20 7.03
C CYS A 29 -0.72 -12.46 5.86
N ALA A 30 0.19 -11.53 6.17
CA ALA A 30 1.15 -11.06 5.20
C ALA A 30 2.05 -12.25 4.87
N PRO A 31 2.29 -12.54 3.58
CA PRO A 31 3.26 -13.56 3.18
C PRO A 31 4.55 -13.35 3.96
N LYS A 32 5.09 -14.41 4.55
CA LYS A 32 6.35 -14.34 5.29
C LYS A 32 7.46 -14.06 4.27
N LEU A 33 7.82 -12.79 4.12
CA LEU A 33 8.91 -12.36 3.25
C LEU A 33 10.20 -12.99 3.77
N SER A 34 10.80 -13.87 2.97
CA SER A 34 11.96 -14.68 3.34
C SER A 34 13.23 -13.84 3.51
N THR A 35 13.35 -12.70 2.82
CA THR A 35 14.48 -11.78 2.94
C THR A 35 14.11 -10.55 3.82
N PRO A 36 14.79 -10.32 4.95
CA PRO A 36 14.69 -9.06 5.69
C PRO A 36 15.09 -7.85 4.83
N LEU A 37 14.48 -6.68 5.03
CA LEU A 37 14.80 -5.48 4.23
C LEU A 37 16.29 -5.13 4.25
N ALA A 38 16.93 -5.26 5.43
CA ALA A 38 18.36 -5.00 5.62
C ALA A 38 19.28 -5.97 4.86
N ASP A 39 18.76 -7.12 4.42
CA ASP A 39 19.52 -8.13 3.68
C ASP A 39 19.31 -8.03 2.16
N ILE A 40 18.34 -7.25 1.68
CA ILE A 40 18.13 -7.01 0.23
C ILE A 40 19.41 -6.51 -0.47
N PRO A 41 20.21 -5.58 0.09
CA PRO A 41 21.45 -5.15 -0.55
C PRO A 41 22.48 -6.28 -0.73
N LYS A 42 22.38 -7.37 0.05
CA LYS A 42 23.29 -8.53 0.01
C LYS A 42 22.88 -9.58 -1.03
N LEU A 43 21.71 -9.42 -1.68
CA LEU A 43 21.26 -10.34 -2.72
C LEU A 43 22.27 -10.37 -3.87
N THR A 44 22.54 -11.57 -4.39
CA THR A 44 23.59 -11.81 -5.39
C THR A 44 23.05 -12.16 -6.78
N SER A 45 21.72 -12.22 -6.96
CA SER A 45 21.10 -12.46 -8.26
C SER A 45 19.92 -11.53 -8.49
N LEU A 46 19.71 -11.15 -9.76
CA LEU A 46 18.54 -10.39 -10.19
C LEU A 46 17.24 -11.15 -9.90
N ASP A 47 17.22 -12.48 -10.08
CA ASP A 47 16.05 -13.32 -9.80
C ASP A 47 15.60 -13.21 -8.33
N ALA A 48 16.54 -13.22 -7.38
CA ALA A 48 16.20 -13.05 -5.96
C ALA A 48 15.65 -11.65 -5.66
N VAL A 49 16.12 -10.63 -6.38
CA VAL A 49 15.56 -9.28 -6.28
C VAL A 49 14.14 -9.24 -6.84
N MET A 50 13.89 -9.86 -8.00
CA MET A 50 12.56 -9.92 -8.62
C MET A 50 11.55 -10.72 -7.79
N ASP A 51 11.99 -11.82 -7.17
CA ASP A 51 11.16 -12.63 -6.25
C ASP A 51 10.70 -11.79 -5.04
N ASN A 52 11.61 -10.98 -4.48
CA ASN A 52 11.30 -10.05 -3.40
C ASN A 52 10.27 -8.97 -3.81
N GLN A 53 10.33 -8.50 -5.06
CA GLN A 53 9.37 -7.52 -5.58
C GLN A 53 8.00 -8.15 -5.82
N SER A 54 7.94 -9.27 -6.54
CA SER A 54 6.69 -9.94 -6.92
C SER A 54 5.93 -10.47 -5.70
N THR A 55 6.62 -11.11 -4.75
CA THR A 55 6.00 -11.67 -3.53
C THR A 55 5.17 -10.64 -2.76
N ILE A 56 5.62 -9.38 -2.70
CA ILE A 56 4.92 -8.33 -1.95
C ILE A 56 3.92 -7.55 -2.81
N ALA A 57 4.25 -7.34 -4.08
CA ALA A 57 3.50 -6.43 -4.95
C ALA A 57 2.35 -7.13 -5.70
N ASP A 58 2.53 -8.39 -6.11
CA ASP A 58 1.53 -9.13 -6.89
C ASP A 58 0.15 -9.25 -6.21
N PRO A 59 0.06 -9.52 -4.90
CA PRO A 59 -1.22 -9.55 -4.21
C PRO A 59 -1.97 -8.21 -4.21
N GLN A 60 -1.29 -7.09 -4.50
CA GLN A 60 -1.90 -5.76 -4.48
C GLN A 60 -2.50 -5.34 -5.82
N TRP A 61 -2.13 -5.97 -6.93
CA TRP A 61 -2.56 -5.53 -8.27
C TRP A 61 -4.08 -5.61 -8.48
N GLY A 62 -4.77 -6.52 -7.79
CA GLY A 62 -6.24 -6.62 -7.83
C GLY A 62 -6.95 -5.43 -7.20
N LYS A 63 -6.23 -4.58 -6.44
CA LYS A 63 -6.80 -3.42 -5.73
C LYS A 63 -6.75 -2.13 -6.54
N ILE A 64 -6.11 -2.14 -7.73
CA ILE A 64 -6.03 -0.96 -8.60
C ILE A 64 -7.44 -0.50 -8.97
N GLY A 65 -7.72 0.80 -8.77
CA GLY A 65 -8.99 1.42 -9.13
C GLY A 65 -10.11 1.22 -8.10
N ALA A 66 -9.84 0.63 -6.93
CA ALA A 66 -10.82 0.61 -5.85
C ALA A 66 -11.15 2.04 -5.39
N ALA A 67 -12.41 2.26 -4.99
CA ALA A 67 -12.88 3.56 -4.53
C ALA A 67 -12.31 3.96 -3.16
N SER A 68 -11.95 2.97 -2.34
CA SER A 68 -11.40 3.14 -0.99
C SER A 68 -10.55 1.93 -0.61
N TYR A 69 -9.68 2.12 0.38
CA TYR A 69 -8.84 1.07 0.95
C TYR A 69 -9.01 1.01 2.47
N THR A 70 -8.80 -0.18 3.03
CA THR A 70 -8.77 -0.37 4.49
C THR A 70 -7.44 0.08 5.06
N ASP A 71 -7.37 0.22 6.39
CA ASP A 71 -6.09 0.47 7.07
C ASP A 71 -5.07 -0.64 6.81
N GLY A 72 -5.52 -1.90 6.73
CA GLY A 72 -4.67 -3.03 6.38
C GLY A 72 -4.12 -2.95 4.96
N ASP A 73 -4.88 -2.41 4.02
CA ASP A 73 -4.42 -2.16 2.65
C ASP A 73 -3.35 -1.07 2.63
N TYR A 74 -3.57 0.06 3.32
CA TYR A 74 -2.57 1.12 3.41
C TYR A 74 -1.28 0.65 4.09
N THR A 75 -1.37 -0.18 5.14
CA THR A 75 -0.20 -0.83 5.73
C THR A 75 0.52 -1.74 4.72
N ALA A 76 -0.21 -2.54 3.96
CA ALA A 76 0.37 -3.41 2.94
C ALA A 76 1.04 -2.61 1.81
N PHE A 77 0.44 -1.49 1.39
CA PHE A 77 1.01 -0.59 0.38
C PHE A 77 2.28 0.10 0.88
N GLY A 78 2.33 0.49 2.16
CA GLY A 78 3.57 0.95 2.80
C GLY A 78 4.68 -0.09 2.75
N ALA A 79 4.37 -1.35 3.07
CA ALA A 79 5.34 -2.46 2.98
C ALA A 79 5.83 -2.72 1.55
N VAL A 80 4.93 -2.61 0.55
CA VAL A 80 5.32 -2.65 -0.88
C VAL A 80 6.26 -1.48 -1.18
N ALA A 81 5.90 -0.27 -0.79
CA ALA A 81 6.68 0.94 -1.07
C ALA A 81 8.12 0.83 -0.53
N GLU A 82 8.29 0.40 0.72
CA GLU A 82 9.61 0.22 1.33
C GLU A 82 10.45 -0.83 0.60
N ARG A 83 9.88 -2.02 0.36
CA ARG A 83 10.61 -3.12 -0.29
C ARG A 83 10.95 -2.80 -1.73
N ILE A 84 10.03 -2.23 -2.50
CA ILE A 84 10.29 -1.85 -3.89
C ILE A 84 11.35 -0.75 -3.97
N GLN A 85 11.37 0.21 -3.04
CA GLN A 85 12.43 1.22 -3.03
C GLN A 85 13.82 0.59 -2.88
N VAL A 86 14.01 -0.28 -1.89
CA VAL A 86 15.32 -0.92 -1.64
C VAL A 86 15.72 -1.86 -2.79
N THR A 87 14.78 -2.67 -3.28
CA THR A 87 15.05 -3.58 -4.41
C THR A 87 15.35 -2.83 -5.69
N SER A 88 14.64 -1.75 -6.03
CA SER A 88 14.92 -0.96 -7.23
C SER A 88 16.31 -0.32 -7.23
N LEU A 89 16.84 0.06 -6.06
CA LEU A 89 18.23 0.49 -5.95
C LEU A 89 19.19 -0.69 -6.19
N LYS A 90 18.88 -1.86 -5.62
CA LYS A 90 19.67 -3.08 -5.79
C LYS A 90 19.68 -3.62 -7.22
N ILE A 91 18.60 -3.44 -7.99
CA ILE A 91 18.50 -3.86 -9.39
C ILE A 91 19.68 -3.32 -10.23
N LYS A 92 20.18 -2.12 -9.92
CA LYS A 92 21.27 -1.48 -10.68
C LYS A 92 22.59 -2.24 -10.62
N ASP A 93 22.82 -3.05 -9.59
CA ASP A 93 24.00 -3.92 -9.51
C ASP A 93 23.98 -5.00 -10.61
N PHE A 94 22.80 -5.24 -11.19
CA PHE A 94 22.55 -6.21 -12.27
C PHE A 94 22.16 -5.51 -13.57
N SER A 95 22.61 -4.27 -13.76
CA SER A 95 22.24 -3.42 -14.90
C SER A 95 22.39 -4.16 -16.24
N LYS A 96 21.38 -3.97 -17.09
CA LYS A 96 21.38 -4.39 -18.51
C LYS A 96 21.56 -3.19 -19.46
N GLY A 97 21.96 -2.04 -18.92
CA GLY A 97 22.15 -0.80 -19.65
C GLY A 97 21.28 0.37 -19.14
N PRO A 98 21.48 1.59 -19.68
CA PRO A 98 20.88 2.80 -19.13
C PRO A 98 19.34 2.80 -19.07
N GLU A 99 18.69 2.18 -20.05
CA GLU A 99 17.22 2.10 -20.10
C GLU A 99 16.67 1.19 -18.99
N PHE A 100 17.35 0.07 -18.70
CA PHE A 100 17.00 -0.81 -17.59
C PHE A 100 17.12 -0.08 -16.26
N ASP A 101 18.22 0.65 -16.05
CA ASP A 101 18.44 1.45 -14.84
C ASP A 101 17.40 2.58 -14.70
N ALA A 102 17.02 3.22 -15.81
CA ALA A 102 15.97 4.23 -15.82
C ALA A 102 14.60 3.66 -15.41
N LEU A 103 14.26 2.46 -15.87
CA LEU A 103 13.02 1.78 -15.46
C LEU A 103 13.05 1.35 -13.99
N ALA A 104 14.20 0.88 -13.49
CA ALA A 104 14.37 0.58 -12.07
C ALA A 104 14.16 1.83 -11.21
N MET A 105 14.73 2.96 -11.60
CA MET A 105 14.55 4.23 -10.89
C MET A 105 13.13 4.79 -11.01
N LYS A 106 12.49 4.65 -12.19
CA LYS A 106 11.07 4.98 -12.35
C LYS A 106 10.21 4.17 -11.37
N LEU A 107 10.46 2.87 -11.24
CA LEU A 107 9.77 2.01 -10.29
C LEU A 107 10.01 2.45 -8.83
N ASN A 108 11.24 2.84 -8.48
CA ASN A 108 11.58 3.40 -7.16
C ASN A 108 10.73 4.64 -6.85
N GLU A 109 10.64 5.60 -7.78
CA GLU A 109 9.85 6.82 -7.58
C GLU A 109 8.35 6.52 -7.43
N LYS A 110 7.81 5.56 -8.20
CA LYS A 110 6.40 5.15 -8.04
C LYS A 110 6.14 4.46 -6.71
N ALA A 111 7.08 3.67 -6.22
CA ALA A 111 7.01 3.10 -4.88
C ALA A 111 7.04 4.17 -3.78
N LYS A 112 7.87 5.20 -3.93
CA LYS A 112 7.89 6.36 -3.02
C LYS A 112 6.54 7.09 -3.01
N ALA A 113 5.94 7.31 -4.19
CA ALA A 113 4.61 7.89 -4.31
C ALA A 113 3.53 7.02 -3.63
N LEU A 114 3.61 5.69 -3.79
CA LEU A 114 2.71 4.76 -3.10
C LEU A 114 2.85 4.89 -1.57
N GLY A 115 4.07 4.95 -1.05
CA GLY A 115 4.33 5.12 0.39
C GLY A 115 3.74 6.43 0.93
N ALA A 116 3.94 7.53 0.21
CA ALA A 116 3.36 8.83 0.59
C ALA A 116 1.82 8.80 0.58
N ALA A 117 1.21 8.24 -0.47
CA ALA A 117 -0.24 8.11 -0.56
C ALA A 117 -0.81 7.19 0.53
N SER A 118 -0.07 6.15 0.91
CA SER A 118 -0.47 5.21 1.97
C SER A 118 -0.47 5.86 3.34
N THR A 119 0.57 6.62 3.67
CA THR A 119 0.65 7.42 4.91
C THR A 119 -0.47 8.46 4.99
N ALA A 120 -0.78 9.11 3.86
CA ALA A 120 -1.86 10.09 3.78
C ALA A 120 -3.26 9.46 3.71
N LYS A 121 -3.37 8.13 3.59
CA LYS A 121 -4.61 7.39 3.31
C LYS A 121 -5.39 7.95 2.11
N ASP A 122 -4.67 8.33 1.05
CA ASP A 122 -5.27 8.83 -0.19
C ASP A 122 -5.52 7.68 -1.18
N ALA A 123 -6.78 7.25 -1.27
CA ALA A 123 -7.17 6.13 -2.13
C ALA A 123 -6.92 6.40 -3.62
N LYS A 124 -7.14 7.63 -4.08
CA LYS A 124 -6.95 7.96 -5.50
C LYS A 124 -5.47 7.93 -5.84
N ALA A 125 -4.63 8.55 -5.01
CA ALA A 125 -3.19 8.57 -5.21
C ALA A 125 -2.57 7.17 -5.07
N ALA A 126 -3.00 6.37 -4.09
CA ALA A 126 -2.50 5.01 -3.91
C ALA A 126 -2.89 4.10 -5.08
N GLY A 127 -4.13 4.19 -5.57
CA GLY A 127 -4.57 3.44 -6.74
C GLY A 127 -3.82 3.82 -8.02
N ALA A 128 -3.57 5.12 -8.23
CA ALA A 128 -2.77 5.61 -9.35
C ALA A 128 -1.33 5.09 -9.28
N ALA A 129 -0.68 5.20 -8.11
CA ALA A 129 0.68 4.73 -7.90
C ALA A 129 0.80 3.21 -8.15
N LEU A 130 -0.12 2.38 -7.63
CA LEU A 130 -0.15 0.94 -7.93
C LEU A 130 -0.28 0.65 -9.43
N GLY A 131 -1.13 1.39 -10.13
CA GLY A 131 -1.28 1.27 -11.59
C GLY A 131 0.02 1.56 -12.34
N GLU A 132 0.68 2.66 -11.99
CA GLU A 132 1.94 3.08 -12.61
C GLU A 132 3.11 2.14 -12.27
N MET A 133 3.15 1.59 -11.05
CA MET A 133 4.11 0.56 -10.67
C MET A 133 3.93 -0.69 -11.53
N LYS A 134 2.71 -1.22 -11.63
CA LYS A 134 2.40 -2.40 -12.46
C LYS A 134 2.76 -2.17 -13.94
N ALA A 135 2.46 -0.99 -14.46
CA ALA A 135 2.83 -0.61 -15.83
C ALA A 135 4.35 -0.59 -16.02
N THR A 136 5.10 -0.06 -15.06
CA THR A 136 6.58 -0.02 -15.11
C THR A 136 7.17 -1.43 -15.03
N CYS A 137 6.64 -2.31 -14.18
CA CYS A 137 7.04 -3.72 -14.14
C CYS A 137 6.81 -4.42 -15.49
N LYS A 138 5.64 -4.20 -16.11
CA LYS A 138 5.33 -4.77 -17.44
C LYS A 138 6.27 -4.24 -18.52
N GLU A 139 6.56 -2.94 -18.51
CA GLU A 139 7.46 -2.31 -19.47
C GLU A 139 8.88 -2.89 -19.36
N CYS A 140 9.44 -2.98 -18.15
CA CYS A 140 10.74 -3.58 -17.92
C CYS A 140 10.78 -5.05 -18.37
N HIS A 141 9.78 -5.86 -17.96
CA HIS A 141 9.73 -7.27 -18.33
C HIS A 141 9.54 -7.50 -19.83
N SER A 142 8.87 -6.60 -20.56
CA SER A 142 8.75 -6.74 -22.02
C SER A 142 10.07 -6.53 -22.78
N LYS A 143 11.05 -5.88 -22.16
CA LYS A 143 12.32 -5.49 -22.79
C LYS A 143 13.51 -6.34 -22.30
N PHE A 144 13.47 -6.80 -21.05
CA PHE A 144 14.68 -7.29 -20.35
C PHE A 144 14.53 -8.64 -19.65
N LYS A 145 13.35 -9.27 -19.71
CA LYS A 145 13.09 -10.63 -19.19
C LYS A 145 13.27 -11.65 -20.29
#